data_AF-A0A914C3I7-F1
#
_entry.id   AF-A0A914C3I7-F1
#
_cell.length_a   1.000
_cell.length_b   1.000
_cell.length_c   1.000
_cell.angle_alpha   90.00
_cell.angle_beta   90.00
_cell.angle_gamma   90.00
#
_symmetry.space_group_name_H-M   'P 1'
#
loop_
_entity.id
_entity.type
_entity.pdbx_description
1 polymer ?
#
loop_
_entity_poly.entity_id
_entity_poly.type
_entity_poly.pdbx_seq_one_letter_code
_entity_poly.pdbx_strand_id
1 'polypeptide(L)'
;MIDSSIGNAIFYIKFKVHGRDVRALYEKMLPIYFARMMYKSIKSKVYGKLAGATILEYTLDEVLLTLRTDFQTLETMLGHGKPFLFGMTPTIADFTLFGHLSVVFYLPFSNPVQNLLNEEFPLVKAHLKIMMKNYFPEYETLPDLGYIR
;
A
#
# COMPACT_ATOMS: atom_id res chain seq x y z
N MET A 1 16.29 0.30 -2.62
CA MET A 1 15.86 1.06 -3.81
C MET A 1 14.37 0.83 -4.10
N ILE A 2 13.93 -0.44 -4.13
CA ILE A 2 12.53 -0.86 -4.36
C ILE A 2 11.56 -0.26 -3.32
N ASP A 3 11.89 -0.29 -2.02
CA ASP A 3 11.02 0.24 -0.96
C ASP A 3 10.67 1.73 -1.12
N SER A 4 11.63 2.55 -1.60
CA SER A 4 11.39 3.97 -1.78
C SER A 4 10.52 4.26 -3.00
N SER A 5 10.67 3.48 -4.08
CA SER A 5 9.86 3.61 -5.29
C SER A 5 8.41 3.22 -5.01
N ILE A 6 8.19 2.02 -4.48
CA ILE A 6 6.87 1.50 -4.10
C ILE A 6 6.19 2.45 -3.10
N GLY A 7 6.91 2.86 -2.05
CA GLY A 7 6.37 3.78 -1.06
C GLY A 7 5.91 5.11 -1.66
N ASN A 8 6.69 5.68 -2.58
CA ASN A 8 6.32 6.94 -3.24
C ASN A 8 5.14 6.76 -4.20
N ALA A 9 5.09 5.68 -4.98
CA ALA A 9 3.96 5.38 -5.87
C ALA A 9 2.65 5.19 -5.07
N ILE A 10 2.72 4.46 -3.96
CA ILE A 10 1.57 4.27 -3.06
C ILE A 10 1.12 5.59 -2.45
N PHE A 11 2.04 6.44 -1.99
CA PHE A 11 1.69 7.76 -1.47
C PHE A 11 1.09 8.67 -2.53
N TYR A 12 1.57 8.63 -3.77
CA TYR A 12 0.98 9.35 -4.89
C TYR A 12 -0.47 8.92 -5.11
N ILE A 13 -0.73 7.62 -5.22
CA ILE A 13 -2.09 7.08 -5.44
C ILE A 13 -3.00 7.43 -4.26
N LYS A 14 -2.52 7.25 -3.03
CA LYS A 14 -3.31 7.49 -1.82
C LYS A 14 -3.66 8.97 -1.62
N PHE A 15 -2.69 9.89 -1.76
CA PHE A 15 -2.90 11.31 -1.41
C PHE A 15 -3.21 12.21 -2.61
N LYS A 16 -2.74 11.90 -3.81
CA LYS A 16 -3.00 12.68 -5.03
C LYS A 16 -4.27 12.19 -5.74
N VAL A 17 -4.43 10.89 -5.94
CA VAL A 17 -5.60 10.31 -6.64
C VAL A 17 -6.80 10.17 -5.69
N HIS A 18 -6.63 9.48 -4.56
CA HIS A 18 -7.70 9.20 -3.60
C HIS A 18 -7.73 10.15 -2.40
N GLY A 19 -7.22 11.37 -2.57
CA GLY A 19 -7.08 12.32 -1.45
C GLY A 19 -8.39 12.65 -0.73
N ARG A 20 -9.54 12.61 -1.43
CA ARG A 20 -10.87 12.81 -0.84
C ARG A 20 -11.30 11.60 0.00
N ASP A 21 -11.14 10.39 -0.52
CA ASP A 21 -11.52 9.15 0.15
C ASP A 21 -10.68 8.93 1.41
N VAL A 22 -9.37 9.22 1.33
CA VAL A 22 -8.46 9.16 2.49
C VAL A 22 -8.85 10.19 3.54
N ARG A 23 -9.22 11.41 3.14
CA ARG A 23 -9.69 12.40 4.11
C ARG A 23 -10.98 11.95 4.80
N ALA A 24 -11.93 11.42 4.04
CA ALA A 24 -13.18 10.87 4.58
C ALA A 24 -12.91 9.71 5.55
N LEU A 25 -11.93 8.86 5.25
CA LEU A 25 -11.50 7.79 6.15
C LEU A 25 -10.95 8.35 7.48
N TYR A 26 -10.11 9.38 7.44
CA TYR A 26 -9.60 10.04 8.65
C TYR A 26 -10.71 10.71 9.46
N GLU A 27 -11.64 11.40 8.79
CA GLU A 27 -12.79 12.06 9.44
C GLU A 27 -13.78 11.06 10.06
N LYS A 28 -13.81 9.81 9.58
CA LYS A 28 -14.58 8.72 10.19
C LYS A 28 -13.88 8.09 11.41
N MET A 29 -12.55 8.00 11.40
CA MET A 29 -11.77 7.36 12.48
C MET A 29 -11.46 8.29 13.66
N LEU A 30 -11.44 9.60 13.43
CA LEU A 30 -10.97 10.59 14.41
C LEU A 30 -11.95 11.75 14.53
N PRO A 31 -11.98 12.47 15.66
CA PRO A 31 -12.74 13.71 15.80
C PRO A 31 -12.41 14.70 14.68
N ILE A 32 -13.42 15.35 14.10
CA ILE A 32 -13.31 16.05 12.81
C ILE A 32 -12.19 17.11 12.75
N TYR A 33 -11.95 17.84 13.83
CA TYR A 33 -10.89 18.84 13.91
C TYR A 33 -9.50 18.19 13.89
N PHE A 34 -9.32 17.12 14.66
CA PHE A 34 -8.08 16.36 14.71
C PHE A 34 -7.81 15.63 13.39
N ALA A 35 -8.84 15.04 12.78
CA ALA A 35 -8.78 14.41 11.47
C ALA A 35 -8.27 15.37 10.38
N ARG A 36 -8.84 16.58 10.32
CA ARG A 36 -8.43 17.62 9.36
C ARG A 36 -6.99 18.08 9.57
N MET A 37 -6.59 18.28 10.82
CA MET A 37 -5.22 18.64 11.18
C MET A 37 -4.23 17.54 10.76
N MET A 38 -4.51 16.29 11.13
CA MET A 38 -3.68 15.13 10.77
C MET A 38 -3.58 14.94 9.26
N TYR A 39 -4.71 15.00 8.55
CA TYR A 39 -4.71 14.90 7.10
C TYR A 39 -3.86 16.00 6.46
N LYS A 40 -3.99 17.26 6.88
CA LYS A 40 -3.20 18.37 6.33
C LYS A 40 -1.70 18.19 6.59
N SER A 41 -1.32 17.81 7.80
CA SER A 41 0.07 17.60 8.19
C SER A 41 0.71 16.44 7.43
N ILE A 42 0.03 15.29 7.35
CA ILE A 42 0.52 14.13 6.60
C ILE A 42 0.58 14.44 5.11
N LYS A 43 -0.48 15.04 4.55
CA LYS A 43 -0.50 15.46 3.14
C LYS A 43 0.68 16.37 2.82
N SER A 44 0.96 17.38 3.64
CA SER A 44 2.08 18.30 3.41
C SER A 44 3.42 17.58 3.41
N LYS A 45 3.68 16.67 4.37
CA LYS A 45 4.92 15.87 4.41
C LYS A 45 5.05 14.94 3.20
N VAL A 46 3.95 14.28 2.83
CA VAL A 46 3.91 13.39 1.66
C VAL A 46 4.19 14.17 0.38
N TYR A 47 3.55 15.31 0.18
CA TYR A 47 3.81 16.15 -0.99
C TYR A 47 5.25 16.67 -1.02
N GLY A 48 5.82 17.05 0.13
CA GLY A 48 7.23 17.41 0.21
C GLY A 48 8.16 16.27 -0.21
N LYS A 49 7.88 15.04 0.25
CA LYS A 49 8.63 13.84 -0.15
C LYS A 49 8.49 13.53 -1.65
N LEU A 50 7.27 13.59 -2.18
CA LEU A 50 7.00 13.33 -3.59
C LEU A 50 7.61 14.40 -4.51
N ALA A 51 7.64 15.67 -4.07
CA ALA A 51 8.30 16.75 -4.78
C ALA A 51 9.82 16.53 -4.85
N GLY A 52 10.44 16.17 -3.73
CA GLY A 52 11.88 15.87 -3.68
C GLY A 52 12.28 14.66 -4.53
N ALA A 53 11.35 13.75 -4.80
CA ALA A 53 11.55 12.58 -5.67
C ALA A 53 11.05 12.78 -7.11
N THR A 54 10.68 14.01 -7.51
CA THR A 54 10.13 14.38 -8.84
C THR A 54 8.89 13.61 -9.32
N ILE A 55 8.33 12.71 -8.50
CA ILE A 55 7.16 11.88 -8.84
C ILE A 55 5.86 12.69 -8.94
N LEU A 56 5.81 13.90 -8.36
CA LEU A 56 4.62 14.75 -8.51
C LEU A 56 4.36 15.16 -9.97
N GLU A 57 5.41 15.25 -10.78
CA GLU A 57 5.36 15.64 -12.19
C GLU A 57 4.90 14.49 -13.09
N TYR A 58 4.99 13.24 -12.60
CA TYR A 58 4.61 12.06 -13.37
C TYR A 58 3.09 11.93 -13.47
N THR A 59 2.65 11.42 -14.61
CA THR A 59 1.29 10.98 -14.86
C THR A 59 0.97 9.73 -14.03
N LEU A 60 -0.32 9.44 -13.85
CA LEU A 60 -0.74 8.23 -13.13
C LEU A 60 -0.21 6.98 -13.84
N ASP A 61 -0.27 6.93 -15.17
CA ASP A 61 0.16 5.78 -15.94
C ASP A 61 1.67 5.51 -15.80
N GLU A 62 2.51 6.55 -15.77
CA GLU A 62 3.96 6.41 -15.52
C GLU A 62 4.25 5.86 -14.12
N VAL A 63 3.50 6.33 -13.11
CA VAL A 63 3.61 5.81 -11.74
C VAL A 63 3.17 4.34 -11.68
N LEU A 64 2.09 3.97 -12.38
CA LEU A 64 1.62 2.58 -12.45
C LEU A 64 2.57 1.68 -13.22
N LEU A 65 3.19 2.16 -14.30
CA LEU A 65 4.21 1.43 -15.04
C LEU A 65 5.44 1.13 -14.15
N THR A 66 5.90 2.14 -13.41
CA THR A 66 7.00 1.96 -12.44
C THR A 66 6.63 0.93 -11.38
N LEU A 67 5.42 1.05 -10.80
CA LEU A 67 4.92 0.12 -9.80
C LEU A 67 4.76 -1.31 -10.36
N ARG A 68 4.34 -1.45 -11.61
CA ARG A 68 4.23 -2.73 -12.31
C ARG A 68 5.59 -3.40 -12.45
N THR A 69 6.63 -2.66 -12.83
CA THR A 69 8.01 -3.17 -12.89
C THR A 69 8.53 -3.60 -11.52
N ASP A 70 8.24 -2.82 -10.48
CA ASP A 70 8.58 -3.19 -9.10
C ASP A 70 7.86 -4.49 -8.69
N PHE A 71 6.56 -4.64 -9.00
CA PHE A 71 5.80 -5.85 -8.71
C PHE A 71 6.26 -7.07 -9.50
N GLN A 72 6.66 -6.91 -10.77
CA GLN A 72 7.29 -7.98 -11.54
C GLN A 72 8.60 -8.46 -10.90
N THR A 73 9.39 -7.53 -10.36
CA THR A 73 10.60 -7.86 -9.63
C THR A 73 10.26 -8.64 -8.35
N LEU A 74 9.24 -8.22 -7.61
CA LEU A 74 8.78 -8.92 -6.40
C LEU A 74 8.21 -10.33 -6.69
N GLU A 75 7.40 -10.50 -7.73
CA GLU A 75 6.96 -11.82 -8.20
C GLU A 75 8.15 -12.73 -8.48
N THR A 76 9.17 -12.21 -9.17
CA THR A 76 10.38 -12.96 -9.48
C THR A 76 11.15 -13.36 -8.22
N MET A 77 11.22 -12.46 -7.22
CA MET A 77 11.88 -12.71 -5.95
C MET A 77 11.14 -13.75 -5.09
N LEU A 78 9.81 -13.65 -5.00
CA LEU A 78 8.99 -14.64 -4.32
C LEU A 78 9.13 -16.00 -5.02
N GLY A 79 9.06 -16.01 -6.35
CA GLY A 79 9.19 -17.21 -7.16
C GLY A 79 8.12 -18.26 -6.84
N HIS A 80 8.15 -19.39 -7.56
CA HIS A 80 7.21 -20.47 -7.31
C HIS A 80 7.60 -21.25 -6.04
N GLY A 81 6.71 -21.27 -5.05
CA GLY A 81 6.80 -22.15 -3.88
C GLY A 81 7.49 -21.57 -2.64
N LYS A 82 7.84 -20.28 -2.60
CA LYS A 82 8.36 -19.63 -1.38
C LYS A 82 7.31 -18.68 -0.78
N PRO A 83 7.02 -18.77 0.52
CA PRO A 83 6.09 -17.85 1.18
C PRO A 83 6.66 -16.45 1.43
N PHE A 84 7.99 -16.30 1.45
CA PHE A 84 8.70 -15.06 1.75
C PHE A 84 9.79 -14.76 0.71
N LEU A 85 10.19 -13.48 0.61
CA LEU A 85 11.13 -12.97 -0.40
C LEU A 85 12.46 -13.72 -0.45
N PHE A 86 12.95 -14.19 0.70
CA PHE A 86 14.24 -14.87 0.81
C PHE A 86 14.13 -16.35 1.24
N GLY A 87 12.93 -16.95 1.17
CA GLY A 87 12.75 -18.38 1.43
C GLY A 87 11.58 -18.71 2.33
N MET A 88 11.83 -19.57 3.32
CA MET A 88 10.80 -20.15 4.20
C MET A 88 10.57 -19.36 5.49
N THR A 89 11.46 -18.45 5.84
CA THR A 89 11.35 -17.62 7.05
C THR A 89 11.12 -16.16 6.68
N PRO A 90 10.31 -15.44 7.46
CA PRO A 90 10.08 -14.01 7.27
C PRO A 90 11.39 -13.24 7.49
N THR A 91 11.59 -12.19 6.70
CA THR A 91 12.69 -11.24 6.88
C THR A 91 12.15 -9.84 7.11
N ILE A 92 13.04 -8.91 7.51
CA ILE A 92 12.70 -7.49 7.65
C ILE A 92 12.16 -6.91 6.33
N ALA A 93 12.64 -7.42 5.19
CA ALA A 93 12.14 -7.00 3.88
C ALA A 93 10.67 -7.39 3.67
N ASP A 94 10.26 -8.59 4.11
CA ASP A 94 8.86 -9.03 4.04
C ASP A 94 7.95 -8.13 4.89
N PHE A 95 8.36 -7.79 6.11
CA PHE A 95 7.60 -6.86 6.96
C PHE A 95 7.56 -5.45 6.38
N THR A 96 8.65 -4.98 5.77
CA THR A 96 8.72 -3.67 5.13
C THR A 96 7.81 -3.61 3.90
N LEU A 97 7.85 -4.64 3.06
CA LEU A 97 6.98 -4.78 1.90
C LEU A 97 5.51 -4.85 2.31
N PHE A 98 5.19 -5.68 3.30
CA PHE A 98 3.85 -5.77 3.86
C PHE A 98 3.38 -4.44 4.43
N GLY A 99 4.22 -3.72 5.17
CA GLY A 99 3.89 -2.40 5.71
C GLY A 99 3.55 -1.37 4.63
N HIS A 100 4.29 -1.37 3.52
CA HIS A 100 4.02 -0.46 2.40
C HIS A 100 2.75 -0.84 1.63
N LEU A 101 2.52 -2.13 1.36
CA LEU A 101 1.39 -2.57 0.53
C LEU A 101 0.08 -2.69 1.30
N SER A 102 0.12 -3.09 2.57
CA SER A 102 -1.09 -3.25 3.39
C SER A 102 -1.89 -1.94 3.52
N VAL A 103 -1.20 -0.79 3.64
CA VAL A 103 -1.83 0.53 3.81
C VAL A 103 -2.58 1.05 2.58
N VAL A 104 -2.50 0.34 1.45
CA VAL A 104 -3.25 0.61 0.22
C VAL A 104 -4.13 -0.58 -0.20
N PHE A 105 -3.64 -1.81 -0.04
CA PHE A 105 -4.37 -3.00 -0.43
C PHE A 105 -5.62 -3.25 0.43
N TYR A 106 -5.57 -2.94 1.73
CA TYR A 106 -6.70 -3.11 2.64
C TYR A 106 -7.56 -1.85 2.81
N LEU A 107 -7.51 -0.89 1.88
CA LEU A 107 -8.39 0.27 1.93
C LEU A 107 -9.83 -0.09 1.50
N PRO A 108 -10.88 0.52 2.10
CA PRO A 108 -12.30 0.27 1.80
C PRO A 108 -12.78 0.67 0.39
N PHE A 109 -11.88 1.09 -0.49
CA PHE A 109 -12.23 1.63 -1.80
C PHE A 109 -11.29 1.07 -2.86
N SER A 110 -11.88 0.84 -4.03
CA SER A 110 -11.14 0.36 -5.20
C SER A 110 -10.05 1.36 -5.56
N ASN A 111 -8.84 0.84 -5.73
CA ASN A 111 -7.70 1.61 -6.16
C ASN A 111 -6.86 0.84 -7.19
N PRO A 112 -6.08 1.54 -8.04
CA PRO A 112 -5.30 0.90 -9.09
C PRO A 112 -4.32 -0.17 -8.58
N VAL A 113 -3.79 -0.02 -7.36
CA VAL A 113 -2.86 -1.00 -6.76
C VAL A 113 -3.56 -2.31 -6.45
N GLN A 114 -4.79 -2.25 -5.90
CA GLN A 114 -5.62 -3.44 -5.69
C GLN A 114 -5.89 -4.15 -7.01
N ASN A 115 -6.23 -3.42 -8.08
CA ASN A 115 -6.50 -4.02 -9.39
C ASN A 115 -5.26 -4.74 -9.93
N LEU A 116 -4.09 -4.09 -9.93
CA LEU A 116 -2.82 -4.71 -10.34
C LEU A 116 -2.52 -6.00 -9.54
N LEU A 117 -2.65 -5.95 -8.21
CA LEU A 117 -2.38 -7.12 -7.36
C LEU A 117 -3.41 -8.24 -7.53
N ASN A 118 -4.66 -7.90 -7.85
CA ASN A 118 -5.72 -8.89 -8.05
C ASN A 118 -5.66 -9.56 -9.42
N GLU A 119 -5.25 -8.83 -10.45
CA GLU A 119 -5.29 -9.27 -11.84
C GLU A 119 -3.95 -9.84 -12.33
N GLU A 120 -2.83 -9.23 -11.94
CA GLU A 120 -1.51 -9.50 -12.56
C GLU A 120 -0.48 -10.11 -11.61
N PHE A 121 -0.58 -9.85 -10.30
CA PHE A 121 0.47 -10.19 -9.33
C PHE A 121 -0.04 -11.09 -8.17
N PRO A 122 -0.46 -12.33 -8.48
CA PRO A 122 -1.09 -13.22 -7.50
C PRO A 122 -0.15 -13.71 -6.40
N LEU A 123 1.16 -13.85 -6.63
CA LEU A 123 2.11 -14.26 -5.59
C LEU A 123 2.37 -13.13 -4.61
N VAL A 124 2.49 -11.88 -5.09
CA VAL A 124 2.59 -10.71 -4.22
C VAL A 124 1.35 -10.59 -3.34
N LYS A 125 0.16 -10.78 -3.92
CA LYS A 125 -1.10 -10.83 -3.16
C LYS A 125 -1.13 -11.99 -2.15
N ALA A 126 -0.67 -13.17 -2.53
CA ALA A 126 -0.60 -14.32 -1.63
C ALA A 126 0.35 -14.05 -0.46
N HIS A 127 1.50 -13.43 -0.72
CA HIS A 127 2.45 -13.00 0.30
C HIS A 127 1.80 -12.05 1.33
N LEU A 128 1.06 -11.03 0.87
CA LEU A 128 0.32 -10.13 1.79
C LEU A 128 -0.68 -10.89 2.67
N LYS A 129 -1.41 -11.85 2.10
CA LYS A 129 -2.35 -12.68 2.84
C LYS A 129 -1.67 -13.56 3.88
N ILE A 130 -0.53 -14.17 3.54
CA ILE A 130 0.27 -14.98 4.46
C ILE A 130 0.77 -14.12 5.62
N MET A 131 1.33 -12.94 5.33
CA MET A 131 1.79 -11.99 6.35
C MET A 131 0.66 -11.53 7.27
N MET A 132 -0.51 -11.20 6.70
CA MET A 132 -1.69 -10.83 7.49
C MET A 132 -2.14 -11.97 8.41
N LYS A 133 -2.29 -13.19 7.87
CA LYS A 133 -2.76 -14.35 8.63
C LYS A 133 -1.81 -14.76 9.76
N ASN A 134 -0.51 -14.72 9.50
CA ASN A 134 0.49 -15.21 10.45
C ASN A 134 0.80 -14.21 11.58
N TYR A 135 0.73 -12.91 11.30
CA TYR A 135 1.17 -11.86 12.24
C TYR A 135 0.05 -10.97 12.76
N PHE A 136 -1.12 -10.99 12.14
CA PHE A 136 -2.29 -10.23 12.54
C PHE A 136 -3.55 -11.10 12.52
N PRO A 137 -3.56 -12.28 13.18
CA PRO A 137 -4.71 -13.20 13.16
C PRO A 137 -5.99 -12.56 13.71
N GLU A 138 -5.86 -11.60 14.63
CA GLU A 138 -6.98 -10.82 15.16
C GLU A 138 -7.74 -10.06 14.07
N TYR A 139 -7.10 -9.73 12.95
CA TYR A 139 -7.73 -9.02 11.84
C TYR A 139 -8.90 -9.81 11.23
N GLU A 140 -8.85 -11.15 11.20
CA GLU A 140 -9.96 -11.99 10.73
C GLU A 140 -11.14 -12.00 11.70
N THR A 141 -10.89 -11.71 12.98
CA THR A 141 -11.90 -11.73 14.05
C THR A 141 -12.51 -10.36 14.34
N LEU A 142 -12.00 -9.29 13.72
CA LEU A 142 -12.57 -7.97 13.87
C LEU A 142 -13.98 -7.96 13.28
N PRO A 143 -15.01 -7.50 14.03
CA PRO A 143 -16.35 -7.37 13.50
C PRO A 143 -16.31 -6.50 12.23
N ASP A 144 -17.14 -6.85 11.24
CA ASP A 144 -17.27 -6.11 9.98
C ASP A 144 -17.79 -4.70 10.30
N LEU A 145 -16.88 -3.80 10.62
CA LEU A 145 -17.16 -2.44 11.01
C LEU A 145 -17.52 -1.57 9.79
N GLY A 146 -17.82 -2.18 8.63
CA GLY A 146 -18.09 -1.48 7.38
C GLY A 146 -16.86 -0.72 6.85
N TYR A 147 -15.67 -1.08 7.32
CA TYR A 147 -14.42 -0.38 7.01
C TYR A 147 -13.53 -1.09 6.01
N ILE A 148 -13.63 -2.42 5.81
CA ILE A 148 -12.78 -3.17 4.87
C ILE A 148 -13.43 -4.52 4.51
N ARG A 149 -13.79 -4.72 3.23
CA ARG A 149 -14.00 -6.04 2.60
C ARG A 149 -13.44 -6.03 1.20
#